data_AF-A0A5C5ZZU3-F1
#
_entry.id   AF-A0A5C5ZZU3-F1
#
_cell.length_a   1.000
_cell.length_b   1.000
_cell.length_c   1.000
_cell.angle_alpha   90.00
_cell.angle_beta   90.00
_cell.angle_gamma   90.00
#
_symmetry.space_group_name_H-M   'P 1'
#
loop_
_entity.id
_entity.type
_entity.pdbx_description
1 polymer ?
#
loop_
_entity_poly.entity_id
_entity_poly.type
_entity_poly.pdbx_seq_one_letter_code
_entity_poly.pdbx_strand_id
1 'polypeptide(L)'
;MGGGVMTPIPLTRVVDKYVAERRLSAARTVRFLRAITTRLSEHLGREPTTDDFTIEVARRWLAARAETVGRATVIDDAKRFLTLWRWCASQGWVEGTYITPKHLYPKELRRYRLEGPPVRHAIPLRKRAPSVRKPRGKAPPRPDRHWLGRLLG
;
A
#
# COMPACT_ATOMS: atom_id res chain seq x y z
N MET A 1 29.01 -21.66 11.16
CA MET A 1 28.15 -20.53 10.78
C MET A 1 27.51 -20.00 12.05
N GLY A 2 27.92 -18.83 12.52
CA GLY A 2 27.41 -18.25 13.76
C GLY A 2 25.99 -17.73 13.53
N GLY A 3 25.00 -18.39 14.14
CA GLY A 3 23.62 -17.91 14.19
C GLY A 3 23.56 -16.68 15.09
N GLY A 4 23.88 -15.51 14.54
CA GLY A 4 23.66 -14.25 15.24
C GLY A 4 22.17 -14.10 15.51
N VAL A 5 21.80 -14.03 16.80
CA VAL A 5 20.42 -13.74 17.20
C VAL A 5 20.07 -12.36 16.65
N MET A 6 19.29 -12.33 15.59
CA MET A 6 18.82 -11.07 15.02
C MET A 6 17.88 -10.40 16.01
N THR A 7 18.26 -9.23 16.48
CA THR A 7 17.44 -8.47 17.42
C THR A 7 16.15 -8.01 16.74
N PRO A 8 14.97 -8.21 17.37
CA PRO A 8 13.72 -7.81 16.78
C PRO A 8 13.66 -6.29 16.55
N ILE A 9 13.31 -5.86 15.34
CA ILE A 9 13.26 -4.45 14.97
C ILE A 9 11.82 -3.95 15.10
N PRO A 10 11.56 -2.82 15.79
CA PRO A 10 10.23 -2.22 15.84
C PRO A 10 9.67 -1.90 14.45
N LEU A 11 8.40 -2.22 14.20
CA LEU A 11 7.76 -2.00 12.90
C LEU A 11 7.65 -0.52 12.52
N THR A 12 7.61 0.36 13.51
CA THR A 12 7.68 1.82 13.32
C THR A 12 8.96 2.20 12.57
N ARG A 13 10.11 1.70 13.02
CA ARG A 13 11.42 1.89 12.37
C ARG A 13 11.49 1.22 11.00
N VAL A 14 10.89 0.03 10.86
CA VAL A 14 10.77 -0.67 9.57
C VAL A 14 10.04 0.21 8.56
N VAL A 15 8.90 0.81 8.95
CA VAL A 15 8.13 1.69 8.06
C VAL A 15 8.94 2.92 7.66
N ASP A 16 9.61 3.58 8.61
CA ASP A 16 10.41 4.77 8.32
C ASP A 16 11.56 4.46 7.35
N LYS A 17 12.27 3.35 7.57
CA LYS A 17 13.33 2.90 6.66
C LYS A 17 12.78 2.50 5.29
N TYR A 18 11.65 1.81 5.23
CA TYR A 18 10.99 1.48 3.96
C TYR A 18 10.60 2.73 3.16
N VAL A 19 10.03 3.73 3.83
CA VAL A 19 9.61 5.00 3.21
C VAL A 19 10.82 5.77 2.67
N ALA A 20 11.91 5.84 3.44
CA ALA A 20 13.14 6.49 3.04
C ALA A 20 13.78 5.82 1.82
N GLU A 21 13.95 4.49 1.85
CA GLU A 21 14.58 3.74 0.75
C GLU A 21 13.75 3.76 -0.53
N ARG A 22 12.42 3.61 -0.41
CA ARG A 22 11.51 3.62 -1.56
C ARG A 22 11.18 5.03 -2.05
N ARG A 23 11.71 6.07 -1.40
CA ARG A 23 11.46 7.49 -1.70
C ARG A 23 9.96 7.78 -1.83
N LEU A 24 9.15 7.20 -0.94
CA LEU A 24 7.70 7.33 -1.01
C LEU A 24 7.30 8.74 -0.59
N SER A 25 6.98 9.58 -1.57
CA SER A 25 6.50 10.95 -1.35
C SER A 25 4.97 11.05 -1.18
N ALA A 26 4.24 9.99 -1.55
CA ALA A 26 2.79 9.96 -1.42
C ALA A 26 2.39 9.88 0.06
N ALA A 27 2.06 11.02 0.66
CA ALA A 27 1.63 11.16 2.06
C ALA A 27 0.55 10.13 2.45
N ARG A 28 -0.34 9.80 1.51
CA ARG A 28 -1.39 8.79 1.68
C ARG A 28 -0.83 7.38 1.93
N THR A 29 0.16 6.95 1.16
CA THR A 29 0.78 5.61 1.31
C THR A 29 1.52 5.51 2.63
N VAL A 30 2.31 6.53 2.97
CA VAL A 30 3.03 6.62 4.25
C VAL A 30 2.05 6.55 5.42
N ARG A 31 0.98 7.36 5.37
CA ARG A 31 -0.08 7.35 6.40
C ARG A 31 -0.71 5.98 6.54
N PHE A 32 -0.97 5.27 5.44
CA PHE A 32 -1.55 3.93 5.54
C PHE A 32 -0.59 2.93 6.15
N LEU A 33 0.70 2.95 5.81
CA LEU A 33 1.69 2.04 6.40
C LEU A 33 1.79 2.24 7.92
N ARG A 34 1.86 3.50 8.37
CA ARG A 34 1.84 3.85 9.80
C ARG A 34 0.52 3.45 10.48
N ALA A 35 -0.61 3.62 9.80
CA ALA A 35 -1.90 3.21 10.34
C ALA A 35 -1.97 1.69 10.59
N ILE A 36 -1.32 0.86 9.75
CA ILE A 36 -1.31 -0.59 10.01
C ILE A 36 -0.49 -0.91 11.27
N THR A 37 0.66 -0.27 11.45
CA THR A 37 1.54 -0.55 12.60
C THR A 37 0.85 -0.14 13.90
N THR A 38 0.15 0.99 13.92
CA THR A 38 -0.67 1.41 15.06
C THR A 38 -1.78 0.41 15.36
N ARG A 39 -2.57 0.00 14.36
CA ARG A 39 -3.66 -0.97 14.56
C ARG A 39 -3.18 -2.36 14.98
N LEU A 40 -2.00 -2.76 14.51
CA LEU A 40 -1.39 -4.01 14.94
C LEU A 40 -0.90 -3.89 16.39
N SER A 41 -0.34 -2.74 16.77
CA SER A 41 0.04 -2.47 18.16
C SER A 41 -1.16 -2.53 19.12
N GLU A 42 -2.27 -1.89 18.73
CA GLU A 42 -3.55 -1.97 19.47
C GLU A 42 -4.02 -3.42 19.65
N HIS A 43 -3.91 -4.25 18.60
CA HIS A 43 -4.30 -5.66 18.65
C HIS A 43 -3.39 -6.49 19.57
N LEU A 44 -2.08 -6.21 19.57
CA LEU A 44 -1.10 -6.97 20.37
C LEU A 44 -0.97 -6.47 21.81
N GLY A 45 -1.43 -5.25 22.11
CA GLY A 45 -1.23 -4.59 23.39
C GLY A 45 0.23 -4.17 23.66
N ARG A 46 1.09 -4.17 22.64
CA ARG A 46 2.51 -3.75 22.71
C ARG A 46 2.99 -3.22 21.37
N GLU A 47 4.20 -2.67 21.33
CA GLU A 47 4.83 -2.29 20.05
C GLU A 47 5.13 -3.56 19.22
N PRO A 48 4.70 -3.62 17.94
CA PRO A 48 4.99 -4.75 17.07
C PRO A 48 6.44 -4.70 16.58
N THR A 49 7.08 -5.87 16.50
CA THR A 49 8.45 -6.07 16.02
C THR A 49 8.51 -7.02 14.83
N THR A 50 9.67 -7.17 14.20
CA THR A 50 9.86 -8.09 13.07
C THR A 50 9.47 -9.53 13.37
N ASP A 51 9.52 -9.95 14.64
CA ASP A 51 9.08 -11.28 15.08
C ASP A 51 7.56 -11.48 14.95
N ASP A 52 6.79 -10.39 14.87
CA ASP A 52 5.34 -10.43 14.67
C ASP A 52 4.97 -10.67 13.20
N PHE A 53 5.93 -10.69 12.28
CA PHE A 53 5.72 -11.11 10.90
C PHE A 53 5.60 -12.65 10.83
N THR A 54 4.48 -13.17 11.35
CA THR A 54 4.11 -14.58 11.28
C THR A 54 2.71 -14.73 10.70
N ILE A 55 2.41 -15.94 10.17
CA ILE A 55 1.11 -16.21 9.55
C ILE A 55 0.03 -16.19 10.63
N GLU A 56 0.37 -16.67 11.82
CA GLU A 56 -0.47 -16.80 12.99
C GLU A 56 -0.91 -15.42 13.49
N VAL A 57 0.04 -14.51 13.70
CA VAL A 57 -0.25 -13.13 14.12
C VAL A 57 -1.10 -12.42 13.06
N ALA A 58 -0.71 -12.53 11.78
CA ALA A 58 -1.44 -11.90 10.69
C ALA A 58 -2.89 -12.42 10.58
N ARG A 59 -3.11 -13.73 10.72
CA ARG A 59 -4.45 -14.33 10.68
C ARG A 59 -5.32 -13.88 11.84
N ARG A 60 -4.79 -13.93 13.07
CA ARG A 60 -5.52 -13.49 14.27
C ARG A 60 -5.91 -12.03 14.17
N TRP A 61 -4.97 -11.17 13.78
CA TRP A 61 -5.21 -9.75 13.61
C TRP A 61 -6.26 -9.47 12.52
N LEU A 62 -6.12 -10.07 11.33
CA LEU A 62 -7.07 -9.85 10.23
C LEU A 62 -8.45 -10.42 10.51
N ALA A 63 -8.57 -11.49 11.29
CA ALA A 63 -9.85 -12.01 11.76
C ALA A 63 -10.56 -11.01 12.69
N ALA A 64 -9.86 -10.50 13.72
CA ALA A 64 -10.41 -9.47 14.61
C ALA A 64 -10.79 -8.18 13.85
N ARG A 65 -10.02 -7.81 12.83
CA ARG A 65 -10.36 -6.69 11.95
C ARG A 65 -11.64 -6.95 11.14
N ALA A 66 -11.84 -8.17 10.66
CA ALA A 66 -13.02 -8.52 9.87
C ALA A 66 -14.34 -8.43 10.65
N GLU A 67 -14.30 -8.47 11.98
CA GLU A 67 -15.47 -8.26 12.85
C GLU A 67 -15.91 -6.78 12.89
N THR A 68 -15.00 -5.84 12.65
CA THR A 68 -15.23 -4.41 12.87
C THR A 68 -15.19 -3.56 11.61
N VAL A 69 -14.51 -4.02 10.56
CA VAL A 69 -14.37 -3.27 9.31
C VAL A 69 -14.79 -4.08 8.09
N GLY A 70 -15.19 -3.35 7.04
CA GLY A 70 -15.57 -3.95 5.77
C GLY A 70 -14.44 -4.74 5.13
N ARG A 71 -14.82 -5.79 4.39
CA ARG A 71 -13.93 -6.72 3.68
C ARG A 71 -12.85 -6.02 2.84
N ALA A 72 -13.22 -4.97 2.10
CA ALA A 72 -12.27 -4.25 1.26
C ALA A 72 -11.10 -3.71 2.08
N THR A 73 -11.38 -3.15 3.27
CA THR A 73 -10.38 -2.65 4.21
C THR A 73 -9.50 -3.78 4.75
N VAL A 74 -10.07 -4.94 5.11
CA VAL A 74 -9.28 -6.10 5.57
C VAL A 74 -8.30 -6.58 4.49
N ILE A 75 -8.76 -6.67 3.25
CA ILE A 75 -7.91 -7.03 2.10
C ILE A 75 -6.77 -6.03 1.93
N ASP A 76 -7.09 -4.75 2.08
CA ASP A 76 -6.16 -3.64 1.94
C ASP A 76 -5.13 -3.59 3.09
N ASP A 77 -5.55 -3.88 4.32
CA ASP A 77 -4.69 -4.04 5.50
C ASP A 77 -3.74 -5.24 5.27
N ALA A 78 -4.26 -6.38 4.80
CA ALA A 78 -3.46 -7.58 4.51
C ALA A 78 -2.40 -7.36 3.41
N LYS A 79 -2.76 -6.62 2.34
CA LYS A 79 -1.80 -6.28 1.27
C LYS A 79 -0.63 -5.45 1.82
N ARG A 80 -0.93 -4.42 2.63
CA ARG A 80 0.09 -3.54 3.21
C ARG A 80 0.99 -4.28 4.19
N PHE A 81 0.40 -5.13 5.03
CA PHE A 81 1.15 -6.01 5.92
C PHE A 81 2.13 -6.90 5.15
N LEU A 82 1.65 -7.55 4.07
CA LEU A 82 2.52 -8.37 3.20
C LEU A 82 3.58 -7.55 2.48
N THR A 83 3.31 -6.31 2.10
CA THR A 83 4.32 -5.42 1.51
C THR A 83 5.47 -5.20 2.48
N LEU A 84 5.17 -4.88 3.75
CA LEU A 84 6.21 -4.68 4.76
C LEU A 84 6.95 -5.98 5.07
N TRP A 85 6.22 -7.09 5.25
CA TRP A 85 6.83 -8.40 5.49
C TRP A 85 7.79 -8.79 4.37
N ARG A 86 7.35 -8.76 3.11
CA ARG A 86 8.20 -9.12 1.96
C ARG A 86 9.44 -8.23 1.86
N TRP A 87 9.29 -6.95 2.18
CA TRP A 87 10.44 -6.06 2.22
C TRP A 87 11.39 -6.44 3.36
N CYS A 88 10.91 -6.70 4.59
CA CYS A 88 11.75 -7.20 5.69
C CYS A 88 12.47 -8.50 5.31
N ALA A 89 11.78 -9.42 4.63
CA ALA A 89 12.36 -10.67 4.14
C ALA A 89 13.49 -10.39 3.12
N SER A 90 13.29 -9.43 2.22
CA SER A 90 14.35 -9.00 1.28
C SER A 90 15.55 -8.34 1.95
N GLN A 91 15.38 -7.80 3.16
CA GLN A 91 16.46 -7.28 3.99
C GLN A 91 17.13 -8.36 4.86
N GLY A 92 16.62 -9.59 4.82
CA GLY A 92 17.06 -10.69 5.67
C GLY A 92 16.61 -10.57 7.13
N TRP A 93 15.65 -9.69 7.47
CA TRP A 93 15.20 -9.48 8.86
C TRP A 93 14.15 -10.48 9.35
N VAL A 94 13.50 -11.17 8.43
CA VAL A 94 12.49 -12.19 8.72
C VAL A 94 12.62 -13.29 7.69
N GLU A 95 12.15 -14.49 8.03
CA GLU A 95 12.19 -15.61 7.11
C GLU A 95 11.38 -15.34 5.84
N GLY A 96 12.00 -15.61 4.69
CA GLY A 96 11.41 -15.41 3.37
C GLY A 96 10.41 -16.48 3.00
N THR A 97 9.28 -16.56 3.70
CA THR A 97 8.21 -17.50 3.33
C THR A 97 7.41 -16.94 2.14
N TYR A 98 7.11 -17.78 1.15
CA TYR A 98 6.23 -17.40 0.03
C TYR A 98 4.77 -17.25 0.49
N ILE A 99 4.40 -16.04 0.92
CA ILE A 99 3.07 -15.75 1.45
C ILE A 99 2.33 -14.83 0.48
N THR A 100 1.06 -15.18 0.22
CA THR A 100 0.13 -14.39 -0.59
C THR A 100 -1.08 -14.01 0.27
N PRO A 101 -1.85 -12.97 -0.09
CA PRO A 101 -2.96 -12.52 0.74
C PRO A 101 -4.00 -13.63 1.05
N LYS A 102 -4.22 -14.56 0.11
CA LYS A 102 -5.10 -15.73 0.30
C LYS A 102 -4.68 -16.65 1.46
N HIS A 103 -3.40 -16.67 1.81
CA HIS A 103 -2.88 -17.47 2.93
C HIS A 103 -3.21 -16.84 4.29
N LEU A 104 -3.41 -15.51 4.31
CA LEU A 104 -3.68 -14.72 5.51
C LEU A 104 -5.18 -14.56 5.79
N TYR A 105 -6.02 -14.67 4.76
CA TYR A 105 -7.46 -14.44 4.92
C TYR A 105 -8.12 -15.47 5.85
N PRO A 106 -9.01 -15.00 6.76
CA PRO A 106 -10.00 -15.83 7.45
C PRO A 106 -10.72 -16.75 6.45
N LYS A 107 -11.12 -17.96 6.89
CA LYS A 107 -11.71 -18.99 6.00
C LYS A 107 -12.93 -18.45 5.25
N GLU A 108 -13.68 -17.58 5.88
CA GLU A 108 -14.88 -16.88 5.41
C GLU A 108 -14.57 -15.99 4.21
N LEU A 109 -13.36 -15.41 4.17
CA LEU A 109 -12.88 -14.55 3.09
C LEU A 109 -12.20 -15.34 1.96
N ARG A 110 -11.91 -16.64 2.14
CA ARG A 110 -11.26 -17.49 1.11
C ARG A 110 -12.20 -17.90 -0.02
N ARG A 111 -13.49 -18.09 0.25
CA ARG A 111 -14.49 -18.57 -0.73
C ARG A 111 -14.84 -17.52 -1.80
N TYR A 112 -14.81 -16.25 -1.44
CA TYR A 112 -15.28 -15.16 -2.33
C TYR A 112 -14.22 -14.61 -3.30
N ARG A 113 -13.19 -15.39 -3.66
CA ARG A 113 -12.32 -15.06 -4.81
C ARG A 113 -12.75 -15.79 -6.08
N LEU A 114 -13.55 -16.85 -5.95
CA LEU A 114 -14.16 -17.57 -7.09
C LEU A 114 -15.50 -16.97 -7.50
N GLU A 115 -16.22 -16.39 -6.55
CA GLU A 115 -17.39 -15.57 -6.83
C GLU A 115 -16.94 -14.11 -6.81
N GLY A 116 -16.96 -13.46 -7.97
CA GLY A 116 -16.89 -12.01 -8.04
C GLY A 116 -17.89 -11.37 -7.06
N PRO A 117 -17.72 -10.09 -6.69
CA PRO A 117 -18.65 -9.45 -5.75
C PRO A 117 -20.10 -9.68 -6.21
N PRO A 118 -21.08 -9.98 -5.33
CA PRO A 118 -22.47 -9.79 -5.71
C PRO A 118 -22.58 -8.32 -6.11
N VAL A 119 -22.89 -8.10 -7.38
CA VAL A 119 -23.07 -6.78 -7.98
C VAL A 119 -24.33 -6.16 -7.36
N ARG A 120 -24.24 -5.72 -6.11
CA ARG A 120 -25.25 -4.86 -5.50
C ARG A 120 -24.74 -3.43 -5.68
N HIS A 121 -25.36 -2.76 -6.64
CA HIS A 121 -24.92 -1.55 -7.33
C HIS A 121 -23.87 -1.79 -8.41
N ALA A 122 -24.34 -2.38 -9.52
CA ALA A 122 -23.86 -1.93 -10.82
C ALA A 122 -24.08 -0.42 -10.89
N ILE A 123 -23.08 0.36 -10.52
CA ILE A 123 -22.97 1.73 -11.02
C ILE A 123 -23.00 1.55 -12.53
N PRO A 124 -24.01 2.07 -13.25
CA PRO A 124 -23.99 1.99 -14.70
C PRO A 124 -22.65 2.57 -15.13
N LEU A 125 -21.85 1.78 -15.83
CA LEU A 125 -20.75 2.30 -16.62
C LEU A 125 -21.40 3.30 -17.56
N ARG A 126 -21.45 4.58 -17.17
CA ARG A 126 -21.70 5.66 -18.11
C ARG A 126 -20.69 5.39 -19.21
N LYS A 127 -21.21 5.00 -20.38
CA LYS A 127 -20.48 4.84 -21.62
C LYS A 127 -19.50 6.01 -21.67
N ARG A 128 -18.22 5.75 -21.41
CA ARG A 128 -17.19 6.76 -21.65
C ARG A 128 -17.33 7.07 -23.13
N ALA A 129 -17.82 8.26 -23.44
CA ALA A 129 -17.76 8.78 -24.79
C ALA A 129 -16.31 8.58 -25.27
N PRO A 130 -16.11 8.11 -26.52
CA PRO A 130 -14.78 7.92 -27.06
C PRO A 130 -13.96 9.18 -26.81
N SER A 131 -12.81 9.01 -26.16
CA SER A 131 -11.87 10.08 -25.88
C SER A 131 -11.42 10.68 -27.21
N VAL A 132 -12.09 11.75 -27.65
CA VAL A 132 -11.60 12.60 -28.73
C VAL A 132 -10.27 13.16 -28.25
N ARG A 133 -9.17 12.59 -28.74
CA ARG A 133 -7.84 13.18 -28.60
C ARG A 133 -7.92 14.56 -29.27
N LYS A 134 -7.96 15.63 -28.47
CA LYS A 134 -7.70 16.97 -29.00
C LYS A 134 -6.30 16.93 -29.60
N PRO A 135 -6.09 17.34 -30.86
CA PRO A 135 -4.75 17.50 -31.41
C PRO A 135 -4.00 18.49 -30.52
N ARG A 136 -2.73 18.18 -30.22
CA ARG A 136 -1.79 19.12 -29.60
C ARG A 136 -1.84 20.40 -30.43
N GLY A 137 -2.42 21.46 -29.85
CA GLY A 137 -2.32 22.80 -30.42
C GLY A 137 -0.86 23.10 -30.67
N LYS A 138 -0.54 23.54 -31.89
CA LYS A 138 0.77 24.10 -32.23
C LYS A 138 1.16 25.09 -31.14
N ALA A 139 2.39 24.97 -30.64
CA ALA A 139 2.96 25.99 -29.76
C ALA A 139 2.80 27.36 -30.43
N PRO A 140 2.42 28.42 -29.68
CA PRO A 140 2.40 29.76 -30.25
C PRO A 140 3.80 30.12 -30.79
N PRO A 141 3.89 30.85 -31.90
CA PRO A 141 5.18 31.31 -32.41
C PRO A 141 5.86 32.15 -31.32
N ARG A 142 7.16 31.90 -31.13
CA ARG A 142 7.99 32.75 -30.27
C ARG A 142 7.90 34.19 -30.82
N PRO A 143 7.63 35.20 -29.99
CA PRO A 143 7.71 36.58 -30.45
C PRO A 143 9.15 36.87 -30.89
N ASP A 144 9.31 37.32 -32.13
CA ASP A 144 10.57 37.77 -32.68
C ASP A 144 11.14 38.93 -31.87
N ARG A 145 12.46 38.92 -31.68
CA ARG A 145 13.25 39.85 -30.86
C ARG A 145 13.26 41.32 -31.33
N HIS A 146 12.40 41.70 -32.26
CA HIS A 146 12.39 43.03 -32.90
C HIS A 146 11.38 44.04 -32.33
N TRP A 147 10.61 43.69 -31.30
CA TRP A 147 9.58 44.59 -30.74
C TRP A 147 10.06 45.58 -29.64
N LEU A 148 11.31 45.51 -29.20
CA LEU A 148 11.85 46.38 -28.13
C LEU A 148 12.41 47.74 -28.60
N GLY A 149 12.29 48.08 -29.89
CA GLY A 149 12.83 49.33 -30.46
C GLY A 149 11.83 50.46 -30.71
N ARG A 150 10.56 50.32 -30.30
CA ARG A 150 9.50 51.27 -30.71
C ARG A 150 8.68 51.91 -29.58
N LEU A 151 9.17 51.86 -28.34
CA LEU A 151 8.49 52.46 -27.17
C LEU A 151 9.39 53.38 -26.32
N LEU A 152 10.55 53.82 -26.83
CA LEU A 152 11.39 54.85 -26.20
C LEU A 152 11.89 55.88 -27.21
N GLY A 153 11.02 56.26 -28.15
CA GLY A 153 11.08 57.57 -28.81
C GLY A 153 10.14 58.51 -28.08
#